data_AF-A0A1I4BRG4-F1
#
_entry.id   AF-A0A1I4BRG4-F1
#
_cell.length_a   1.000
_cell.length_b   1.000
_cell.length_c   1.000
_cell.angle_alpha   90.00
_cell.angle_beta   90.00
_cell.angle_gamma   90.00
#
_symmetry.space_group_name_H-M   'P 1'
#
loop_
_entity.id
_entity.type
_entity.pdbx_description
1 polymer ?
#
loop_
_entity_poly.entity_id
_entity_poly.type
_entity_poly.pdbx_seq_one_letter_code
_entity_poly.pdbx_strand_id
1 'polypeptide(L)'
;MLDEARALGARIVALEQELDRLFAGGTADTGSLAALTASLGSPSGRLREVHLTTHIAMRDALRPEQRALYAQLRGYGSGHR
;
A
#
# COMPACT_ATOMS: atom_id res chain seq x y z
N MET A 1 3.80 -11.88 -6.11
CA MET A 1 3.60 -10.84 -5.08
C MET A 1 4.56 -9.67 -5.21
N LEU A 2 5.89 -9.86 -5.25
CA LEU A 2 6.84 -8.75 -5.42
C LEU A 2 6.64 -7.99 -6.75
N ASP A 3 6.50 -8.72 -7.86
CA ASP A 3 6.30 -8.08 -9.17
C ASP A 3 4.95 -7.36 -9.27
N GLU A 4 3.90 -7.92 -8.65
CA GLU A 4 2.59 -7.27 -8.52
C GLU A 4 2.70 -5.98 -7.70
N ALA A 5 3.38 -6.01 -6.54
CA ALA A 5 3.61 -4.82 -5.72
C ALA A 5 4.41 -3.73 -6.47
N ARG A 6 5.42 -4.13 -7.27
CA ARG A 6 6.20 -3.20 -8.10
C ARG A 6 5.35 -2.57 -9.21
N ALA A 7 4.54 -3.37 -9.90
CA ALA A 7 3.64 -2.88 -10.94
C ALA A 7 2.59 -1.90 -10.37
N LEU A 8 1.99 -2.23 -9.22
CA LEU A 8 1.05 -1.35 -8.53
C LEU A 8 1.72 -0.06 -8.06
N GLY A 9 2.92 -0.13 -7.48
CA GLY A 9 3.70 1.03 -7.06
C GLY A 9 4.02 1.96 -8.22
N ALA A 10 4.47 1.41 -9.36
CA ALA A 10 4.72 2.20 -10.57
C ALA A 10 3.44 2.90 -11.08
N ARG A 11 2.29 2.23 -11.00
CA ARG A 11 1.00 2.81 -11.38
C ARG A 11 0.59 3.96 -10.44
N ILE A 12 0.78 3.81 -9.14
CA ILE A 12 0.50 4.86 -8.15
C ILE A 12 1.36 6.09 -8.45
N VAL A 13 2.67 5.91 -8.60
CA VAL A 13 3.59 7.03 -8.90
C VAL A 13 3.19 7.76 -10.18
N ALA A 14 2.81 7.04 -11.24
CA ALA A 14 2.38 7.67 -12.49
C ALA A 14 1.11 8.51 -12.33
N LEU A 15 0.14 8.03 -11.54
CA LEU A 15 -1.10 8.75 -11.25
C LEU A 15 -0.88 9.97 -10.34
N GLU A 16 -0.02 9.86 -9.33
CA GLU A 16 0.38 11.00 -8.48
C GLU A 16 1.10 12.07 -9.31
N GLN A 17 1.99 11.68 -10.23
CA GLN A 17 2.63 12.62 -11.17
C GLN A 17 1.63 13.31 -12.11
N GLU A 18 0.52 12.66 -12.43
CA GLU A 18 -0.56 13.28 -13.20
C GLU A 18 -1.35 14.28 -12.37
N LEU A 19 -1.65 13.93 -11.13
CA LEU A 19 -2.27 14.83 -10.16
C LEU A 19 -1.42 16.08 -9.95
N ASP A 20 -0.11 15.91 -9.71
CA ASP A 20 0.84 17.01 -9.56
C ASP A 20 0.85 17.92 -10.80
N ARG A 21 0.83 17.35 -12.00
CA ARG A 21 0.80 18.12 -13.26
C ARG A 21 -0.49 18.93 -13.42
N LEU A 22 -1.66 18.38 -13.06
CA LEU A 22 -2.91 19.12 -13.13
C LEU A 22 -2.92 20.34 -12.21
N PHE A 23 -2.43 20.19 -10.98
CA PHE A 23 -2.35 21.28 -10.02
C PHE A 23 -1.28 22.30 -10.43
N ALA A 24 -0.09 21.86 -10.83
CA ALA A 24 0.97 22.76 -11.29
C ALA A 24 0.57 23.53 -12.57
N GLY A 25 -0.22 22.91 -13.45
CA GLY A 25 -0.74 23.54 -14.66
C GLY A 25 -1.98 24.42 -14.46
N GLY A 26 -2.58 24.44 -13.27
CA GLY A 26 -3.81 25.20 -13.01
C GLY A 26 -5.05 24.69 -13.76
N THR A 27 -5.00 23.46 -14.27
CA THR A 27 -6.09 22.82 -15.04
C THR A 27 -6.92 21.85 -14.21
N ALA A 28 -6.64 21.74 -12.91
CA ALA A 28 -7.41 20.91 -12.01
C ALA A 28 -8.83 21.48 -11.83
N ASP A 29 -9.83 20.63 -12.01
CA ASP A 29 -11.23 20.89 -11.65
C ASP A 29 -11.76 19.75 -10.78
N THR A 30 -12.98 19.88 -10.29
CA THR A 30 -13.60 18.88 -9.40
C THR A 30 -13.81 17.53 -10.08
N GLY A 31 -14.02 17.50 -11.40
CA GLY A 31 -14.24 16.26 -12.16
C GLY A 31 -12.95 15.47 -12.38
N SER A 32 -11.90 16.15 -12.85
CA SER A 32 -10.55 15.59 -13.03
C SER A 32 -9.96 15.13 -11.69
N LEU A 33 -10.13 15.91 -10.62
CA LEU A 33 -9.73 15.51 -9.27
C LEU A 33 -10.45 14.24 -8.80
N ALA A 34 -11.78 14.18 -8.96
CA ALA A 34 -12.56 13.01 -8.55
C ALA A 34 -12.14 11.76 -9.34
N ALA A 35 -11.91 11.89 -10.65
CA ALA A 35 -11.50 10.79 -11.50
C ALA A 35 -10.11 10.24 -11.13
N LEU A 36 -9.12 11.12 -10.93
CA LEU A 36 -7.77 10.70 -10.57
C LEU A 36 -7.67 10.10 -9.18
N THR A 37 -8.33 10.70 -8.18
CA THR A 37 -8.32 10.17 -6.81
C THR A 37 -9.03 8.82 -6.71
N ALA A 38 -10.13 8.62 -7.44
CA ALA A 38 -10.75 7.30 -7.57
C ALA A 38 -9.80 6.28 -8.24
N SER A 39 -9.10 6.71 -9.28
CA SER A 39 -8.11 5.88 -10.00
C SER A 39 -6.89 5.53 -9.14
N LEU A 40 -6.49 6.40 -8.20
CA LEU A 40 -5.45 6.15 -7.20
C LEU A 40 -5.89 5.17 -6.11
N GLY A 41 -7.16 5.23 -5.71
CA GLY A 41 -7.71 4.40 -4.64
C GLY A 41 -7.58 2.90 -4.92
N SER A 42 -7.89 2.46 -6.14
CA SER A 42 -7.84 1.04 -6.52
C SER A 42 -6.43 0.42 -6.38
N PRO A 43 -5.37 0.93 -7.05
CA PRO A 43 -4.04 0.35 -6.92
C PRO A 43 -3.46 0.51 -5.51
N SER A 44 -3.80 1.59 -4.79
CA SER A 44 -3.37 1.78 -3.40
C SER A 44 -3.98 0.73 -2.47
N GLY A 45 -5.27 0.45 -2.60
CA GLY A 45 -5.95 -0.60 -1.86
C GLY A 45 -5.36 -1.98 -2.19
N ARG A 46 -5.13 -2.24 -3.48
CA ARG A 46 -4.54 -3.52 -3.94
C ARG A 46 -3.11 -3.71 -3.43
N LEU A 47 -2.29 -2.66 -3.42
CA LEU A 47 -0.93 -2.74 -2.88
C LEU A 47 -0.96 -3.11 -1.38
N ARG A 48 -1.91 -2.53 -0.62
CA ARG A 48 -2.10 -2.85 0.80
C ARG A 48 -2.59 -4.29 1.00
N GLU A 49 -3.47 -4.78 0.13
CA GLU A 49 -3.91 -6.18 0.12
C GLU A 49 -2.72 -7.14 -0.09
N VAL A 50 -1.90 -6.91 -1.13
CA VAL A 50 -0.71 -7.74 -1.42
C VAL A 50 0.24 -7.79 -0.21
N HIS A 51 0.46 -6.64 0.42
CA HIS A 51 1.29 -6.55 1.63
C HIS A 51 0.71 -7.36 2.81
N LEU A 52 -0.58 -7.20 3.11
CA LEU A 52 -1.22 -7.87 4.25
C LEU A 52 -1.36 -9.38 4.03
N THR A 53 -1.64 -9.81 2.80
CA THR A 53 -1.66 -11.24 2.43
C THR A 53 -0.28 -11.86 2.61
N THR A 54 0.80 -11.14 2.29
CA THR A 54 2.17 -11.60 2.55
C THR A 54 2.42 -11.78 4.06
N HIS A 55 1.89 -10.89 4.90
CA HIS A 55 2.01 -11.06 6.36
C HIS A 55 1.26 -12.26 6.90
N ILE A 56 0.06 -12.52 6.39
CA ILE A 56 -0.72 -13.71 6.76
C ILE A 56 0.04 -14.98 6.37
N ALA A 57 0.50 -15.07 5.13
CA ALA A 57 1.27 -16.21 4.64
C ALA A 57 2.55 -16.44 5.45
N MET A 58 3.26 -15.36 5.81
CA MET A 58 4.46 -15.46 6.65
C MET A 58 4.12 -15.95 8.07
N ARG A 59 3.08 -15.43 8.71
CA ARG A 59 2.62 -15.91 10.02
C ARG A 59 2.32 -17.43 9.97
N ASP A 60 1.63 -17.87 8.93
CA ASP A 60 1.17 -19.26 8.79
C ASP A 60 2.33 -20.23 8.51
N ALA A 61 3.43 -19.75 7.92
CA ALA A 61 4.65 -20.53 7.72
C ALA A 61 5.52 -20.69 8.98
N LEU A 62 5.26 -19.92 10.05
CA LEU A 62 6.09 -19.90 11.26
C LEU A 62 5.53 -20.79 12.37
N ARG A 63 6.43 -21.47 13.10
CA ARG A 63 6.10 -22.18 14.34
C ARG A 63 5.70 -21.22 15.46
N PRO A 64 4.98 -21.68 16.50
CA PRO A 64 4.51 -20.82 17.59
C PRO A 64 5.59 -19.92 18.20
N GLU A 65 6.79 -20.45 18.45
CA GLU A 65 7.89 -19.70 19.06
C GLU A 65 8.43 -18.62 18.11
N GLN A 66 8.49 -18.95 16.81
CA GLN A 66 8.91 -18.02 15.77
C GLN A 66 7.87 -16.89 15.56
N ARG A 67 6.58 -17.19 15.72
CA ARG A 67 5.52 -16.16 15.67
C ARG A 67 5.64 -15.16 16.80
N ALA A 68 5.94 -15.62 18.02
CA ALA A 68 6.14 -14.73 19.17
C ALA A 68 7.32 -13.77 18.95
N LEU A 69 8.45 -14.29 18.46
CA LEU A 69 9.61 -13.47 18.10
C LEU A 69 9.32 -12.51 16.94
N TYR A 70 8.62 -13.00 15.90
CA TYR A 70 8.21 -12.16 14.77
C TYR A 70 7.28 -11.01 15.19
N ALA A 71 6.33 -11.26 16.10
CA ALA A 71 5.46 -10.23 16.64
C ALA A 71 6.23 -9.18 17.45
N GLN A 72 7.25 -9.58 18.22
CA GLN A 72 8.15 -8.65 18.91
C GLN A 72 8.93 -7.76 17.93
N LEU A 73 9.56 -8.35 16.91
CA LEU A 73 10.29 -7.60 15.88
C LEU A 73 9.40 -6.62 15.09
N ARG A 74 8.10 -6.90 15.03
CA ARG A 74 7.09 -6.05 14.38
C ARG A 74 6.52 -4.95 15.30
N GLY A 75 6.99 -4.86 16.54
CA GLY A 75 6.55 -3.85 17.52
C GLY A 75 5.24 -4.20 18.22
N TYR A 76 4.67 -5.38 17.99
CA TYR A 76 3.45 -5.84 18.68
C TYR A 76 3.75 -6.48 20.05
N GLY A 77 5.01 -6.82 20.33
CA GLY A 77 5.41 -7.48 21.57
C GLY A 77 5.60 -6.54 22.77
N SER A 78 5.79 -5.25 22.53
CA SER A 78 5.74 -4.21 23.55
C SER A 78 4.30 -3.71 23.64
N GLY A 79 3.47 -4.45 24.38
CA GLY A 79 2.22 -3.87 24.86
C GLY A 79 2.57 -2.59 25.61
N HIS A 80 2.21 -1.44 25.03
CA HIS A 80 2.25 -0.17 25.73
C HIS A 80 1.30 -0.30 26.91
N ARG A 81 1.87 -0.46 28.12
CA ARG A 81 1.19 -0.20 29.39
C ARG A 81 1.32 1.28 29.69
#